data_AF-A0A1H0L6L0-F1
#
_entry.id   AF-A0A1H0L6L0-F1
#
_cell.length_a   1.000
_cell.length_b   1.000
_cell.length_c   1.000
_cell.angle_alpha   90.00
_cell.angle_beta   90.00
_cell.angle_gamma   90.00
#
_symmetry.space_group_name_H-M   'P 1'
#
loop_
_entity.id
_entity.type
_entity.pdbx_description
1 polymer ?
#
loop_
_entity_poly.entity_id
_entity_poly.type
_entity_poly.pdbx_seq_one_letter_code
_entity_poly.pdbx_strand_id
1 'polypeptide(L)'
;MNGSFIDKVRSGQIPGPTNRKFKIETWEKEWNAVKGESSEEEEKIYAAGIIFNELLKEIRSELGKVFKKQAPKIKNSRYLELLFAISNRNTFLIKKTGEDNKDKILNLLHTTSNKNKAGIEFSVDELIHSAVDGFEKAIENCVSRIKEKKEIPIGEQPTEVLHFIELESYFSQTYGTCESYWNALIWRDFEFIEHSREEKIYEIKQIKTPEEIAYETSNLRKRKLHAHQAGILSNNIFWKFFENDLYIKPIGSGKSKDLKIEKFEKAEPEIQLHNAQLKTSGIYLEDEFPLSLLEKPTEHGFNIKEALEVFRTLSLLSMLYEKNTQKTLGFIHPQN
;
A
#
# COMPACT_ATOMS: atom_id res chain seq x y z
N MET A 1 4.22 16.72 33.39
CA MET A 1 3.08 17.44 32.80
C MET A 1 2.23 16.39 32.12
N ASN A 2 1.00 16.15 32.58
CA ASN A 2 0.09 15.25 31.87
C ASN A 2 -0.33 15.99 30.59
N GLY A 3 0.08 15.48 29.42
CA GLY A 3 -0.30 16.06 28.13
C GLY A 3 -1.81 16.06 27.92
N SER A 4 -2.26 16.80 26.92
CA SER A 4 -3.66 16.83 26.48
C SER A 4 -4.16 15.43 26.12
N PHE A 5 -5.48 15.22 26.08
CA PHE A 5 -6.07 13.94 25.67
C PHE A 5 -5.53 13.49 24.32
N ILE A 6 -5.49 14.40 23.34
CA ILE A 6 -4.97 14.10 22.00
C ILE A 6 -3.48 13.73 22.04
N ASP A 7 -2.66 14.37 22.88
CA ASP A 7 -1.23 14.02 23.02
C ASP A 7 -1.04 12.62 23.61
N LYS A 8 -1.89 12.22 24.56
CA LYS A 8 -1.87 10.87 25.13
C LYS A 8 -2.26 9.81 24.10
N VAL A 9 -3.19 10.13 23.19
CA VAL A 9 -3.56 9.26 22.07
C VAL A 9 -2.41 9.17 21.07
N ARG A 10 -1.84 10.31 20.66
CA ARG A 10 -0.69 10.42 19.74
C ARG A 10 0.53 9.65 20.23
N SER A 11 0.85 9.77 21.52
CA SER A 11 1.97 9.07 22.15
C SER A 11 1.70 7.59 22.45
N GLY A 12 0.47 7.11 22.21
CA GLY A 12 0.07 5.73 22.48
C GLY A 12 -0.12 5.39 23.96
N GLN A 13 -0.13 6.38 24.86
CA GLN A 13 -0.49 6.18 26.27
C GLN A 13 -1.94 5.73 26.41
N ILE A 14 -2.82 6.29 25.59
CA ILE A 14 -4.20 5.84 25.42
C ILE A 14 -4.30 5.16 24.05
N PRO A 15 -4.63 3.85 23.97
CA PRO A 15 -4.84 3.20 22.70
C PRO A 15 -6.00 3.86 21.94
N GLY A 16 -5.81 4.13 20.64
CA GLY A 16 -6.89 4.54 19.73
C GLY A 16 -7.70 3.34 19.19
N PRO A 17 -8.85 3.56 18.53
CA PRO A 17 -9.80 2.53 18.08
C PRO A 17 -9.23 1.51 17.08
N THR A 18 -8.16 1.86 16.37
CA THR A 18 -7.43 0.97 15.46
C THR A 18 -6.52 0.00 16.21
N ASN A 19 -6.16 0.29 17.46
CA ASN A 19 -5.29 -0.54 18.28
C ASN A 19 -6.05 -1.75 18.85
N ARG A 20 -5.44 -2.94 18.81
CA ARG A 20 -6.01 -4.18 19.39
C ARG A 20 -6.30 -4.09 20.90
N LYS A 21 -5.62 -3.20 21.62
CA LYS A 21 -5.79 -2.97 23.06
C LYS A 21 -6.88 -1.95 23.39
N PHE A 22 -7.54 -1.36 22.39
CA PHE A 22 -8.61 -0.40 22.60
C PHE A 22 -9.76 -0.99 23.41
N LYS A 23 -10.22 -0.24 24.41
CA LYS A 23 -11.39 -0.56 25.22
C LYS A 23 -12.19 0.71 25.45
N ILE A 24 -13.49 0.66 25.17
CA ILE A 24 -14.36 1.83 25.27
C ILE A 24 -14.43 2.34 26.70
N GLU A 25 -14.41 1.45 27.69
CA GLU A 25 -14.48 1.79 29.11
C GLU A 25 -13.22 2.53 29.56
N THR A 26 -12.06 2.18 28.99
CA THR A 26 -10.80 2.88 29.26
C THR A 26 -10.78 4.24 28.57
N TRP A 27 -11.28 4.32 27.34
CA TRP A 27 -11.42 5.56 26.58
C TRP A 27 -12.31 6.58 27.31
N GLU A 28 -13.49 6.15 27.74
CA GLU A 28 -14.44 6.97 28.51
C GLU A 28 -13.86 7.42 29.85
N LYS A 29 -13.14 6.54 30.55
CA LYS A 29 -12.50 6.88 31.82
C LYS A 29 -11.45 7.98 31.65
N GLU A 30 -10.57 7.84 30.65
CA GLU A 30 -9.52 8.82 30.38
C GLU A 30 -10.10 10.16 29.91
N TRP A 31 -11.15 10.14 29.08
CA TRP A 31 -11.87 11.35 28.67
C TRP A 31 -12.54 12.06 29.84
N ASN A 32 -13.28 11.32 30.68
CA ASN A 32 -13.97 11.91 31.83
C ASN A 32 -13.02 12.56 32.85
N ALA A 33 -11.75 12.14 32.88
CA ALA A 33 -10.73 12.73 33.74
C ALA A 33 -10.26 14.12 33.26
N VAL A 34 -10.48 14.48 31.98
CA VAL A 34 -9.95 15.71 31.37
C VAL A 34 -11.01 16.59 30.70
N LYS A 35 -12.24 16.09 30.50
CA LYS A 35 -13.32 16.79 29.76
C LYS A 35 -13.68 18.20 30.26
N GLY A 36 -13.35 18.55 31.51
CA GLY A 36 -13.62 19.87 32.07
C GLY A 36 -12.61 20.94 31.63
N GLU A 37 -11.45 20.51 31.14
CA GLU A 37 -10.33 21.37 30.72
C GLU A 37 -9.99 21.16 29.23
N SER A 38 -10.76 20.34 28.52
CA SER A 38 -10.49 19.92 27.14
C SER A 38 -10.96 20.93 26.09
N SER A 39 -10.30 20.96 24.94
CA SER A 39 -10.72 21.76 23.80
C SER A 39 -11.88 21.11 23.01
N GLU A 40 -12.53 21.90 22.14
CA GLU A 40 -13.56 21.39 21.22
C GLU A 40 -12.99 20.34 20.26
N GLU A 41 -11.72 20.48 19.86
CA GLU A 41 -11.02 19.50 19.03
C GLU A 41 -10.91 18.16 19.77
N GLU A 42 -10.53 18.17 21.04
CA GLU A 42 -10.41 16.95 21.83
C GLU A 42 -11.77 16.26 22.03
N GLU A 43 -12.86 17.02 22.17
CA GLU A 43 -14.22 16.47 22.22
C GLU A 43 -14.59 15.78 20.90
N LYS A 44 -14.25 16.40 19.76
CA LYS A 44 -14.45 15.80 18.42
C LYS A 44 -13.63 14.52 18.25
N ILE A 45 -12.37 14.50 18.69
CA ILE A 45 -11.51 13.30 18.65
C ILE A 45 -12.06 12.20 19.56
N TYR A 46 -12.53 12.55 20.75
CA TYR A 46 -13.18 11.60 21.64
C TYR A 46 -14.41 10.96 20.97
N ALA A 47 -15.31 11.79 20.40
CA ALA A 47 -16.51 11.33 19.70
C ALA A 47 -16.16 10.45 18.50
N ALA A 48 -15.22 10.89 17.66
CA ALA A 48 -14.71 10.11 16.54
C ALA A 48 -14.21 8.73 17.01
N GLY A 49 -13.46 8.67 18.11
CA GLY A 49 -12.96 7.41 18.67
C GLY A 49 -14.04 6.38 18.96
N ILE A 50 -15.22 6.81 19.41
CA ILE A 50 -16.38 5.95 19.64
C ILE A 50 -16.92 5.42 18.31
N ILE A 51 -17.14 6.30 17.34
CA ILE A 51 -17.70 5.95 16.04
C ILE A 51 -16.78 5.01 15.25
N PHE A 52 -15.48 5.31 15.21
CA PHE A 52 -14.49 4.44 14.57
C PHE A 52 -14.44 3.06 15.24
N ASN A 53 -14.57 2.99 16.57
CA ASN A 53 -14.65 1.71 17.26
C ASN A 53 -15.90 0.90 16.86
N GLU A 54 -17.07 1.54 16.72
CA GLU A 54 -18.28 0.89 16.21
C GLU A 54 -18.06 0.32 14.80
N LEU A 55 -17.58 1.14 13.87
CA LEU A 55 -17.30 0.75 12.48
C LEU A 55 -16.30 -0.40 12.40
N LEU A 56 -15.16 -0.29 13.09
CA LEU A 56 -14.13 -1.32 13.08
C LEU A 56 -14.58 -2.61 13.77
N LYS A 57 -15.47 -2.53 14.78
CA LYS A 57 -16.09 -3.72 15.39
C LYS A 57 -17.00 -4.44 14.38
N GLU A 58 -17.81 -3.70 13.64
CA GLU A 58 -18.69 -4.25 12.60
C GLU A 58 -17.87 -4.95 11.50
N ILE A 59 -16.87 -4.27 10.95
CA ILE A 59 -15.96 -4.83 9.93
C ILE A 59 -15.32 -6.14 10.42
N ARG A 60 -14.79 -6.16 11.66
CA ARG A 60 -14.18 -7.36 12.26
C ARG A 60 -15.19 -8.49 12.47
N SER A 61 -16.42 -8.16 12.85
CA SER A 61 -17.51 -9.12 13.03
C SER A 61 -17.90 -9.78 11.70
N GLU A 62 -18.10 -8.98 10.66
CA GLU A 62 -18.43 -9.48 9.32
C GLU A 62 -17.28 -10.30 8.72
N LEU A 63 -16.04 -9.85 8.86
CA LEU A 63 -14.87 -10.63 8.47
C LEU A 63 -14.81 -11.97 9.21
N GLY A 64 -15.08 -11.98 10.53
CA GLY A 64 -15.17 -13.21 11.32
C GLY A 64 -16.25 -14.17 10.81
N LYS A 65 -17.41 -13.65 10.40
CA LYS A 65 -18.49 -14.43 9.78
C LYS A 65 -18.05 -15.02 8.44
N VAL A 66 -17.34 -14.24 7.60
CA VAL A 66 -16.80 -14.70 6.31
C VAL A 66 -15.82 -15.85 6.52
N PHE A 67 -14.87 -15.72 7.46
CA PHE A 67 -13.94 -16.80 7.78
C PHE A 67 -14.65 -18.05 8.33
N LYS A 68 -15.64 -17.88 9.21
CA LYS A 68 -16.39 -19.01 9.79
C LYS A 68 -17.26 -19.73 8.76
N LYS A 69 -17.87 -19.00 7.82
CA LYS A 69 -18.82 -19.58 6.86
C LYS A 69 -18.17 -20.01 5.56
N GLN A 70 -17.28 -19.20 4.99
CA GLN A 70 -16.89 -19.32 3.57
C GLN A 70 -15.43 -19.69 3.35
N ALA A 71 -14.60 -19.77 4.39
CA ALA A 71 -13.16 -20.00 4.22
C ALA A 71 -12.86 -21.33 3.49
N PRO A 72 -12.07 -21.30 2.40
CA PRO A 72 -11.69 -22.47 1.64
C PRO A 72 -10.67 -23.32 2.39
N LYS A 73 -10.53 -24.59 1.99
CA LYS A 73 -9.44 -25.45 2.45
C LYS A 73 -8.13 -25.04 1.78
N ILE A 74 -7.35 -24.18 2.43
CA ILE A 74 -6.07 -23.67 1.92
C ILE A 74 -5.04 -23.48 3.06
N LYS A 75 -3.76 -23.70 2.76
CA LYS A 75 -2.65 -23.42 3.69
C LYS A 75 -2.27 -21.94 3.65
N ASN A 76 -1.84 -21.36 4.77
CA ASN A 76 -1.42 -19.94 4.83
C ASN A 76 -0.32 -19.60 3.81
N SER A 77 0.65 -20.49 3.55
CA SER A 77 1.70 -20.23 2.56
C SER A 77 1.13 -20.02 1.16
N ARG A 78 0.26 -20.94 0.72
CA ARG A 78 -0.42 -20.84 -0.58
C ARG A 78 -1.38 -19.66 -0.63
N TYR A 79 -2.03 -19.35 0.50
CA TYR A 79 -2.90 -18.19 0.63
C TYR A 79 -2.13 -16.88 0.40
N LEU A 80 -0.98 -16.73 1.07
CA LEU A 80 -0.11 -15.57 0.95
C LEU A 80 0.42 -15.39 -0.48
N GLU A 81 0.86 -16.47 -1.13
CA GLU A 81 1.26 -16.46 -2.54
C GLU A 81 0.15 -15.91 -3.45
N LEU A 82 -1.11 -16.32 -3.21
CA LEU A 82 -2.24 -15.88 -4.03
C LEU A 82 -2.61 -14.42 -3.80
N LEU A 83 -2.51 -13.91 -2.56
CA LEU A 83 -2.69 -12.48 -2.27
C LEU A 83 -1.73 -11.64 -3.14
N PHE A 84 -0.44 -12.00 -3.13
CA PHE A 84 0.56 -11.31 -3.96
C PHE A 84 0.30 -11.50 -5.47
N ALA A 85 -0.05 -12.71 -5.89
CA ALA A 85 -0.31 -12.99 -7.31
C ALA A 85 -1.49 -12.19 -7.85
N ILE A 86 -2.58 -12.07 -7.09
CA ILE A 86 -3.78 -11.31 -7.48
C ILE A 86 -3.47 -9.82 -7.51
N SER A 87 -2.79 -9.29 -6.51
CA SER A 87 -2.36 -7.89 -6.48
C SER A 87 -1.51 -7.54 -7.71
N ASN A 88 -0.46 -8.32 -8.00
CA ASN A 88 0.38 -8.14 -9.18
C ASN A 88 -0.40 -8.25 -10.50
N ARG A 89 -1.31 -9.23 -10.60
CA ARG A 89 -2.17 -9.39 -11.78
C ARG A 89 -3.06 -8.17 -11.99
N ASN A 90 -3.68 -7.65 -10.93
CA ASN A 90 -4.56 -6.49 -11.01
C ASN A 90 -3.77 -5.24 -11.45
N THR A 91 -2.60 -5.00 -10.85
CA THR A 91 -1.69 -3.93 -11.29
C THR A 91 -1.32 -4.07 -12.77
N PHE A 92 -0.96 -5.27 -13.24
CA PHE A 92 -0.65 -5.52 -14.64
C PHE A 92 -1.82 -5.20 -15.59
N LEU A 93 -3.03 -5.67 -15.25
CA LEU A 93 -4.23 -5.41 -16.05
C LEU A 93 -4.58 -3.93 -16.12
N ILE A 94 -4.44 -3.21 -15.01
CA ILE A 94 -4.69 -1.76 -14.95
C ILE A 94 -3.68 -1.02 -15.84
N LYS A 95 -2.38 -1.35 -15.74
CA LYS A 95 -1.33 -0.77 -16.60
C LYS A 95 -1.61 -0.99 -18.08
N LYS A 96 -1.92 -2.23 -18.47
CA LYS A 96 -2.22 -2.57 -19.86
C LYS A 96 -3.44 -1.79 -20.40
N THR A 97 -4.48 -1.64 -19.58
CA THR A 97 -5.67 -0.85 -19.95
C THR A 97 -5.32 0.63 -20.16
N GLY A 98 -4.34 1.16 -19.42
CA GLY A 98 -3.80 2.50 -19.62
C GLY A 98 -2.96 2.62 -20.90
N GLU A 99 -2.15 1.61 -21.23
CA GLU A 99 -1.27 1.59 -22.41
C GLU A 99 -2.02 1.38 -23.74
N ASP A 100 -3.12 0.63 -23.74
CA ASP A 100 -3.95 0.41 -24.94
C ASP A 100 -4.63 1.73 -25.42
N ASN A 101 -4.65 2.78 -24.59
CA ASN A 101 -4.99 4.15 -24.98
C ASN A 101 -3.76 4.86 -25.60
N LYS A 102 -3.31 4.35 -26.75
CA LYS A 102 -2.02 4.66 -27.41
C LYS A 102 -1.79 6.10 -27.88
N ASP A 103 -2.77 7.00 -27.77
CA ASP A 103 -2.65 8.37 -28.32
C ASP A 103 -1.97 9.39 -27.39
N LYS A 104 -1.48 9.00 -26.21
CA LYS A 104 -0.77 9.92 -25.30
C LYS A 104 0.49 9.28 -24.71
N ILE A 105 1.60 9.40 -25.45
CA ILE A 105 2.97 9.05 -25.00
C ILE A 105 3.42 9.87 -23.77
N LEU A 106 2.66 10.86 -23.33
CA LEU A 106 2.93 11.57 -22.07
C LEU A 106 1.88 11.25 -21.01
N ASN A 107 2.35 10.47 -20.02
CA ASN A 107 1.81 10.29 -18.67
C ASN A 107 0.53 9.43 -18.52
N LEU A 108 0.73 8.12 -18.30
CA LEU A 108 -0.20 7.24 -17.56
C LEU A 108 -0.72 7.91 -16.27
N LEU A 109 0.09 8.78 -15.64
CA LEU A 109 -0.24 9.57 -14.45
C LEU A 109 -1.42 10.55 -14.65
N HIS A 110 -1.80 10.89 -15.88
CA HIS A 110 -2.94 11.77 -16.19
C HIS A 110 -4.12 11.02 -16.81
N THR A 111 -3.99 9.71 -17.03
CA THR A 111 -5.11 8.90 -17.48
C THR A 111 -6.01 8.65 -16.29
N THR A 112 -7.27 9.04 -16.42
CA THR A 112 -8.30 8.85 -15.39
C THR A 112 -9.41 7.93 -15.88
N SER A 113 -10.11 7.31 -14.94
CA SER A 113 -11.29 6.50 -15.18
C SER A 113 -12.34 6.81 -14.13
N ASN A 114 -13.59 7.00 -14.57
CA ASN A 114 -14.75 7.17 -13.71
C ASN A 114 -15.68 5.94 -13.71
N LYS A 115 -15.18 4.80 -14.18
CA LYS A 115 -15.94 3.53 -14.31
C LYS A 115 -16.11 2.80 -12.96
N ASN A 116 -16.50 3.51 -11.92
CA ASN A 116 -16.92 2.92 -10.64
C ASN A 116 -18.38 3.29 -10.33
N LYS A 117 -18.98 2.56 -9.38
CA LYS A 117 -20.38 2.73 -9.00
C LYS A 117 -20.71 4.13 -8.47
N ALA A 118 -19.72 4.85 -7.96
CA ALA A 118 -19.88 6.21 -7.43
C ALA A 118 -19.63 7.30 -8.48
N GLY A 119 -19.20 6.94 -9.70
CA GLY A 119 -18.84 7.89 -10.75
C GLY A 119 -17.62 8.76 -10.43
N ILE A 120 -16.83 8.40 -9.41
CA ILE A 120 -15.66 9.16 -8.95
C ILE A 120 -14.53 9.00 -9.96
N GLU A 121 -13.82 10.07 -10.28
CA GLU A 121 -12.67 10.00 -11.18
C GLU A 121 -11.42 9.53 -10.42
N PHE A 122 -10.81 8.42 -10.85
CA PHE A 122 -9.55 7.93 -10.33
C PHE A 122 -8.49 7.89 -11.43
N SER A 123 -7.28 8.34 -11.13
CA SER A 123 -6.12 8.14 -11.99
C SER A 123 -5.72 6.66 -12.06
N VAL A 124 -5.07 6.27 -13.16
CA VAL A 124 -4.50 4.92 -13.32
C VAL A 124 -3.49 4.62 -12.20
N ASP A 125 -2.75 5.62 -11.76
CA ASP A 125 -1.80 5.52 -10.65
C ASP A 125 -2.50 5.18 -9.31
N GLU A 126 -3.58 5.88 -8.98
CA GLU A 126 -4.40 5.59 -7.80
C GLU A 126 -5.00 4.19 -7.84
N LEU A 127 -5.43 3.72 -9.02
CA LEU A 127 -5.94 2.36 -9.19
C LEU A 127 -4.85 1.31 -9.00
N ILE A 128 -3.62 1.57 -9.48
CA ILE A 128 -2.46 0.69 -9.28
C ILE A 128 -2.11 0.58 -7.80
N HIS A 129 -2.03 1.70 -7.09
CA HIS A 129 -1.79 1.72 -5.65
C HIS A 129 -2.89 0.98 -4.89
N SER A 130 -4.16 1.25 -5.23
CA SER A 130 -5.32 0.57 -4.62
C SER A 130 -5.30 -0.95 -4.82
N ALA A 131 -4.76 -1.45 -5.94
CA ALA A 131 -4.63 -2.88 -6.20
C ALA A 131 -3.60 -3.59 -5.30
N VAL A 132 -2.72 -2.84 -4.66
CA VAL A 132 -1.74 -3.33 -3.68
C VAL A 132 -2.26 -3.09 -2.26
N ASP A 133 -2.59 -1.84 -1.94
CA ASP A 133 -2.98 -1.40 -0.61
C ASP A 133 -4.26 -2.11 -0.13
N GLY A 134 -5.16 -2.46 -1.05
CA GLY A 134 -6.37 -3.22 -0.74
C GLY A 134 -6.10 -4.58 -0.07
N PHE A 135 -4.90 -5.15 -0.23
CA PHE A 135 -4.52 -6.44 0.37
C PHE A 135 -3.64 -6.32 1.62
N GLU A 136 -3.21 -5.11 2.01
CA GLU A 136 -2.25 -4.90 3.10
C GLU A 136 -2.70 -5.62 4.40
N LYS A 137 -3.93 -5.36 4.85
CA LYS A 137 -4.43 -5.94 6.12
C LYS A 137 -4.66 -7.45 6.03
N ALA A 138 -5.04 -7.96 4.87
CA ALA A 138 -5.13 -9.40 4.62
C ALA A 138 -3.74 -10.07 4.71
N ILE A 139 -2.71 -9.44 4.15
CA ILE A 139 -1.32 -9.90 4.22
C ILE A 139 -0.82 -9.87 5.66
N GLU A 140 -0.98 -8.76 6.38
CA GLU A 140 -0.60 -8.63 7.79
C GLU A 140 -1.25 -9.71 8.66
N ASN A 141 -2.55 -9.94 8.47
CA ASN A 141 -3.31 -10.96 9.19
C ASN A 141 -2.79 -12.37 8.86
N CYS A 142 -2.49 -12.66 7.60
CA CYS A 142 -1.90 -13.93 7.17
C CYS A 142 -0.51 -14.15 7.80
N VAL A 143 0.35 -13.12 7.80
CA VAL A 143 1.68 -13.18 8.42
C VAL A 143 1.55 -13.40 9.93
N SER A 144 0.62 -12.74 10.61
CA SER A 144 0.32 -12.98 12.04
C SER A 144 -0.06 -14.43 12.29
N ARG A 145 -0.96 -15.01 11.47
CA ARG A 145 -1.34 -16.43 11.57
C ARG A 145 -0.15 -17.36 11.38
N ILE A 146 0.72 -17.09 10.40
CA ILE A 146 1.93 -17.88 10.16
C ILE A 146 2.87 -17.83 11.38
N LYS A 147 3.16 -16.63 11.91
CA LYS A 147 3.99 -16.44 13.11
C LYS A 147 3.42 -17.17 14.32
N GLU A 148 2.10 -17.13 14.49
CA GLU A 148 1.38 -17.79 15.59
C GLU A 148 1.08 -19.28 15.32
N LYS A 149 1.54 -19.84 14.19
CA LYS A 149 1.28 -21.24 13.77
C LYS A 149 -0.21 -21.60 13.75
N LYS A 150 -1.07 -20.63 13.43
CA LYS A 150 -2.53 -20.82 13.30
C LYS A 150 -2.90 -21.15 11.87
N GLU A 151 -3.77 -22.13 11.69
CA GLU A 151 -4.32 -22.47 10.37
C GLU A 151 -5.49 -21.56 9.99
N ILE A 152 -5.80 -21.51 8.69
CA ILE A 152 -7.04 -20.90 8.21
C ILE A 152 -8.17 -21.88 8.54
N PRO A 153 -9.22 -21.46 9.28
CA PRO A 153 -10.34 -22.33 9.57
C PRO A 153 -11.02 -22.75 8.26
N ILE A 154 -11.57 -23.96 8.21
CA ILE A 154 -12.42 -24.39 7.10
C ILE A 154 -13.83 -23.91 7.40
N GLY A 155 -14.42 -23.16 6.46
CA GLY A 155 -15.76 -22.63 6.61
C GLY A 155 -16.84 -23.71 6.62
N GLU A 156 -18.00 -23.39 7.19
CA GLU A 156 -19.19 -24.26 7.16
C GLU A 156 -19.67 -24.57 5.73
N GLN A 157 -19.54 -23.61 4.82
CA GLN A 157 -19.87 -23.67 3.40
C GLN A 157 -18.72 -23.03 2.59
N PRO A 158 -17.58 -23.73 2.43
CA PRO A 158 -16.39 -23.19 1.78
C PRO A 158 -16.69 -22.71 0.34
N THR A 159 -16.18 -21.54 -0.01
CA THR A 159 -16.27 -20.99 -1.37
C THR A 159 -14.98 -21.22 -2.16
N GLU A 160 -14.94 -20.76 -3.42
CA GLU A 160 -13.72 -20.81 -4.23
C GLU A 160 -12.63 -19.89 -3.66
N VAL A 161 -11.37 -20.33 -3.79
CA VAL A 161 -10.23 -19.63 -3.19
C VAL A 161 -10.10 -18.19 -3.67
N LEU A 162 -10.25 -17.95 -4.98
CA LEU A 162 -10.12 -16.61 -5.55
C LEU A 162 -11.24 -15.68 -5.07
N HIS A 163 -12.47 -16.18 -5.04
CA HIS A 163 -13.61 -15.43 -4.53
C HIS A 163 -13.44 -15.09 -3.04
N PHE A 164 -12.95 -16.02 -2.23
CA PHE A 164 -12.66 -15.76 -0.82
C PHE A 164 -11.60 -14.66 -0.64
N ILE A 165 -10.53 -14.67 -1.45
CA ILE A 165 -9.50 -13.65 -1.41
C ILE A 165 -10.06 -12.27 -1.81
N GLU A 166 -10.88 -12.20 -2.86
CA GLU A 166 -11.56 -10.97 -3.25
C GLU A 166 -12.45 -10.43 -2.13
N LEU A 167 -13.22 -11.30 -1.48
CA LEU A 167 -14.03 -10.92 -0.32
C LEU A 167 -13.18 -10.38 0.84
N GLU A 168 -12.10 -11.06 1.23
CA GLU A 168 -11.20 -10.56 2.28
C GLU A 168 -10.57 -9.22 1.87
N SER A 169 -10.24 -9.02 0.59
CA SER A 169 -9.65 -7.77 0.09
C SER A 169 -10.58 -6.56 0.27
N TYR A 170 -11.90 -6.74 0.11
CA TYR A 170 -12.85 -5.65 0.34
C TYR A 170 -12.87 -5.24 1.82
N PHE A 171 -12.87 -6.20 2.74
CA PHE A 171 -12.80 -5.89 4.17
C PHE A 171 -11.44 -5.31 4.57
N SER A 172 -10.36 -5.81 3.99
CA SER A 172 -9.00 -5.29 4.18
C SER A 172 -8.91 -3.82 3.75
N GLN A 173 -9.40 -3.48 2.56
CA GLN A 173 -9.45 -2.11 2.06
C GLN A 173 -10.35 -1.22 2.93
N THR A 174 -11.52 -1.71 3.34
CA THR A 174 -12.47 -0.94 4.16
C THR A 174 -11.86 -0.63 5.52
N TYR A 175 -11.21 -1.61 6.15
CA TYR A 175 -10.50 -1.44 7.40
C TYR A 175 -9.34 -0.44 7.27
N GLY A 176 -8.52 -0.59 6.22
CA GLY A 176 -7.39 0.31 5.94
C GLY A 176 -7.84 1.75 5.71
N THR A 177 -8.96 1.96 5.01
CA THR A 177 -9.57 3.29 4.84
C THR A 177 -9.99 3.90 6.17
N CYS A 178 -10.66 3.14 7.04
CA CYS A 178 -11.03 3.62 8.37
C CYS A 178 -9.78 3.96 9.22
N GLU A 179 -8.76 3.11 9.20
CA GLU A 179 -7.50 3.40 9.90
C GLU A 179 -6.81 4.66 9.37
N SER A 180 -6.83 4.87 8.05
CA SER A 180 -6.23 6.04 7.41
C SER A 180 -6.96 7.33 7.82
N TYR A 181 -8.29 7.33 7.84
CA TYR A 181 -9.06 8.48 8.31
C TYR A 181 -8.86 8.75 9.80
N TRP A 182 -8.78 7.71 10.63
CA TRP A 182 -8.44 7.88 12.04
C TRP A 182 -7.06 8.55 12.20
N ASN A 183 -6.05 8.07 11.48
CA ASN A 183 -4.72 8.67 11.51
C ASN A 183 -4.73 10.11 10.98
N ALA A 184 -5.56 10.42 9.98
CA ALA A 184 -5.72 11.78 9.46
C ALA A 184 -6.31 12.74 10.52
N LEU A 185 -7.30 12.30 11.29
CA LEU A 185 -7.86 13.08 12.40
C LEU A 185 -6.81 13.33 13.49
N ILE A 186 -6.00 12.32 13.81
CA ILE A 186 -5.00 12.44 14.88
C ILE A 186 -3.78 13.27 14.46
N TRP A 187 -3.35 13.21 13.20
CA TRP A 187 -2.04 13.73 12.79
C TRP A 187 -2.06 14.80 11.68
N ARG A 188 -3.18 15.03 10.99
CA ARG A 188 -3.23 15.87 9.79
C ARG A 188 -4.28 16.98 9.84
N ASP A 189 -4.70 17.38 11.03
CA ASP A 189 -5.68 18.46 11.27
C ASP A 189 -6.99 18.30 10.47
N PHE A 190 -7.41 17.06 10.22
CA PHE A 190 -8.72 16.78 9.64
C PHE A 190 -9.80 17.04 10.69
N GLU A 191 -10.93 17.59 10.24
CA GLU A 191 -12.09 17.81 11.08
C GLU A 191 -13.04 16.62 11.04
N PHE A 192 -13.58 16.28 12.21
CA PHE A 192 -14.70 15.36 12.36
C PHE A 192 -15.98 16.17 12.61
N ILE A 193 -16.98 16.00 11.74
CA ILE A 193 -18.23 16.75 11.75
C ILE A 193 -19.40 15.78 11.91
N GLU A 194 -20.23 15.98 12.93
CA GLU A 194 -21.48 15.24 13.13
C GLU A 194 -22.63 16.02 12.47
N HIS A 195 -23.25 15.43 11.44
CA HIS A 195 -24.42 16.02 10.77
C HIS A 195 -25.73 15.53 11.40
N SER A 196 -25.81 14.25 11.74
CA SER A 196 -26.96 13.67 12.43
C SER A 196 -26.53 12.45 13.25
N ARG A 197 -26.72 12.52 14.57
CA ARG A 197 -26.43 11.41 15.48
C ARG A 197 -27.41 10.24 15.33
N GLU A 198 -28.68 10.56 15.10
CA GLU A 198 -29.77 9.58 14.99
C GLU A 198 -29.60 8.73 13.72
N GLU A 199 -29.33 9.39 12.60
CA GLU A 199 -29.10 8.74 11.30
C GLU A 199 -27.65 8.24 11.11
N LYS A 200 -26.78 8.45 12.12
CA LYS A 200 -25.35 8.11 12.09
C LYS A 200 -24.60 8.70 10.88
N ILE A 201 -24.87 9.96 10.55
CA ILE A 201 -24.24 10.67 9.43
C ILE A 201 -23.11 11.55 9.96
N TYR A 202 -21.89 11.20 9.55
CA TYR A 202 -20.65 11.88 9.94
C TYR A 202 -19.82 12.22 8.70
N GLU A 203 -19.11 13.33 8.75
CA GLU A 203 -18.18 13.77 7.71
C GLU A 203 -16.78 13.92 8.29
N ILE A 204 -15.78 13.49 7.51
CA ILE A 204 -14.37 13.75 7.78
C ILE A 204 -13.87 14.68 6.69
N LYS A 205 -13.39 15.85 7.09
CA LYS A 205 -13.06 16.93 6.16
C LYS A 205 -11.61 17.34 6.30
N GLN A 206 -10.91 17.37 5.17
CA GLN A 206 -9.58 17.95 5.09
C GLN A 206 -9.69 19.48 5.11
N ILE A 207 -9.02 20.12 6.07
CA ILE A 207 -8.98 21.57 6.16
C ILE A 207 -7.80 22.10 5.36
N LYS A 208 -8.03 23.14 4.55
CA LYS A 208 -6.99 23.79 3.75
C LYS A 208 -6.19 24.77 4.60
N THR A 209 -5.43 24.25 5.56
CA THR A 209 -4.48 25.05 6.34
C THR A 209 -3.30 25.47 5.45
N PRO A 210 -2.56 26.55 5.77
CA PRO A 210 -1.33 26.91 5.07
C PRO A 210 -0.32 25.76 4.99
N GLU A 211 -0.22 24.97 6.07
CA GLU A 211 0.63 23.79 6.19
C GLU A 211 0.20 22.70 5.21
N GLU A 212 -1.10 22.41 5.12
CA GLU A 212 -1.64 21.42 4.21
C GLU A 212 -1.49 21.87 2.74
N ILE A 213 -1.69 23.15 2.44
CA ILE A 213 -1.43 23.72 1.11
C ILE A 213 0.06 23.58 0.76
N ALA A 214 0.96 23.85 1.71
CA ALA A 214 2.40 23.71 1.51
C ALA A 214 2.78 22.24 1.28
N TYR A 215 2.20 21.31 2.05
CA TYR A 215 2.37 19.86 1.89
C TYR A 215 1.92 19.39 0.51
N GLU A 216 0.69 19.71 0.09
CA GLU A 216 0.16 19.35 -1.23
C GLU A 216 0.97 19.97 -2.37
N THR A 217 1.40 21.23 -2.23
CA THR A 217 2.26 21.90 -3.22
C THR A 217 3.63 21.22 -3.31
N SER A 218 4.21 20.83 -2.18
CA SER A 218 5.48 20.09 -2.12
C SER A 218 5.34 18.72 -2.79
N ASN A 219 4.26 17.98 -2.51
CA ASN A 219 3.97 16.70 -3.15
C ASN A 219 3.77 16.84 -4.66
N LEU A 220 3.05 17.86 -5.11
CA LEU A 220 2.91 18.14 -6.54
C LEU A 220 4.27 18.43 -7.19
N ARG A 221 5.12 19.23 -6.53
CA ARG A 221 6.49 19.51 -7.00
C ARG A 221 7.32 18.22 -7.09
N LYS A 222 7.28 17.37 -6.06
CA LYS A 222 7.97 16.07 -6.05
C LYS A 222 7.50 15.17 -7.19
N ARG A 223 6.19 15.05 -7.40
CA ARG A 223 5.61 14.29 -8.53
C ARG A 223 6.11 14.81 -9.88
N LYS A 224 6.17 16.13 -10.06
CA LYS A 224 6.74 16.74 -11.28
C LYS A 224 8.22 16.42 -11.45
N LEU A 225 9.02 16.56 -10.39
CA LEU A 225 10.45 16.22 -10.43
C LEU A 225 10.67 14.75 -10.80
N HIS A 226 9.91 13.84 -10.19
CA HIS A 226 9.94 12.42 -10.52
C HIS A 226 9.57 12.16 -12.00
N ALA A 227 8.56 12.85 -12.54
CA ALA A 227 8.21 12.75 -13.96
C ALA A 227 9.35 13.25 -14.87
N HIS A 228 10.02 14.35 -14.50
CA HIS A 228 11.18 14.85 -15.24
C HIS A 228 12.38 13.90 -15.17
N GLN A 229 12.59 13.25 -14.02
CA GLN A 229 13.64 12.26 -13.83
C GLN A 229 13.49 11.09 -14.80
N ALA A 230 12.28 10.59 -15.01
CA ALA A 230 12.04 9.53 -16.00
C ALA A 230 12.49 9.96 -17.41
N GLY A 231 12.25 11.23 -17.78
CA GLY A 231 12.75 11.83 -19.02
C GLY A 231 14.27 11.94 -19.07
N ILE A 232 14.93 12.36 -17.99
CA ILE A 232 16.40 12.46 -17.91
C ILE A 232 17.04 11.07 -18.07
N LEU A 233 16.51 10.08 -17.33
CA LEU A 233 17.02 8.71 -17.35
C LEU A 233 16.78 8.01 -18.69
N SER A 234 15.92 8.52 -19.57
CA SER A 234 15.81 7.99 -20.94
C SER A 234 17.10 8.18 -21.77
N ASN A 235 17.99 9.09 -21.36
CA ASN A 235 19.31 9.25 -21.96
C ASN A 235 20.29 8.21 -21.39
N ASN A 236 20.82 7.37 -22.28
CA ASN A 236 21.71 6.25 -21.93
C ASN A 236 23.03 6.67 -21.25
N ILE A 237 23.44 7.94 -21.33
CA ILE A 237 24.63 8.44 -20.65
C ILE A 237 24.51 8.22 -19.14
N PHE A 238 23.30 8.37 -18.58
CA PHE A 238 23.07 8.20 -17.15
C PHE A 238 23.08 6.73 -16.70
N TRP A 239 22.93 5.77 -17.61
CA TRP A 239 22.98 4.34 -17.24
C TRP A 239 24.41 3.89 -16.92
N LYS A 240 25.42 4.61 -17.44
CA LYS A 240 26.84 4.32 -17.18
C LYS A 240 27.21 4.42 -15.70
N PHE A 241 26.50 5.24 -14.92
CA PHE A 241 26.72 5.32 -13.47
C PHE A 241 26.39 4.01 -12.74
N PHE A 242 25.61 3.12 -13.36
CA PHE A 242 25.13 1.87 -12.78
C PHE A 242 25.60 0.62 -13.55
N GLU A 243 26.53 0.75 -14.49
CA GLU A 243 26.95 -0.36 -15.38
C GLU A 243 27.61 -1.52 -14.62
N ASN A 244 28.23 -1.21 -13.47
CA ASN A 244 28.91 -2.16 -12.60
C ASN A 244 27.99 -2.81 -11.58
N ASP A 245 26.73 -2.39 -11.49
CA ASP A 245 25.75 -3.06 -10.63
C ASP A 245 25.58 -4.52 -11.07
N LEU A 246 25.15 -5.34 -10.11
CA LEU A 246 24.85 -6.75 -10.35
C LEU A 246 23.34 -6.98 -10.39
N TYR A 247 22.92 -7.90 -11.24
CA TYR A 247 21.56 -8.42 -11.27
C TYR A 247 21.52 -9.91 -11.52
N ILE A 248 20.38 -10.51 -11.13
CA ILE A 248 20.08 -11.91 -11.35
C ILE A 248 19.37 -12.07 -12.68
N LYS A 249 19.92 -12.91 -13.54
CA LYS A 249 19.38 -13.23 -14.86
C LYS A 249 19.07 -14.72 -14.96
N PRO A 250 17.85 -15.10 -15.39
CA PRO A 250 17.55 -16.49 -15.67
C PRO A 250 18.26 -16.92 -16.97
N ILE A 251 18.91 -18.09 -16.94
CA ILE A 251 19.56 -18.72 -18.10
C ILE A 251 18.93 -20.10 -18.31
N GLY A 252 18.77 -20.50 -19.57
CA GLY A 252 18.14 -21.76 -19.97
C GLY A 252 16.69 -21.59 -20.42
N SER A 253 16.06 -22.69 -20.83
CA SER A 253 14.70 -22.72 -21.37
C SER A 253 13.84 -23.78 -20.69
N GLY A 254 12.52 -23.56 -20.64
CA GLY A 254 11.56 -24.51 -20.05
C GLY A 254 11.75 -24.69 -18.55
N LYS A 255 11.89 -25.96 -18.10
CA LYS A 255 12.01 -26.35 -16.68
C LYS A 255 13.46 -26.30 -16.14
N SER A 256 14.47 -26.19 -17.00
CA SER A 256 15.88 -26.00 -16.61
C SER A 256 16.24 -24.52 -16.70
N LYS A 257 15.73 -23.73 -15.76
CA LYS A 257 16.16 -22.34 -15.58
C LYS A 257 17.12 -22.27 -14.41
N ASP A 258 18.35 -21.89 -14.70
CA ASP A 258 19.34 -21.53 -13.69
C ASP A 258 19.36 -20.02 -13.50
N LEU A 259 19.84 -19.56 -12.35
CA LEU A 259 20.03 -18.15 -12.05
C LEU A 259 21.51 -17.81 -12.10
N LYS A 260 21.89 -16.82 -12.89
CA LYS A 260 23.25 -16.30 -12.97
C LYS A 260 23.29 -14.84 -12.55
N ILE A 261 24.36 -14.45 -11.87
CA ILE A 261 24.66 -13.06 -11.56
C ILE A 261 25.50 -12.47 -12.71
N GLU A 262 25.07 -11.33 -13.23
CA GLU A 262 25.73 -10.63 -14.35
C GLU A 262 25.79 -9.11 -14.08
N LYS A 263 26.71 -8.41 -14.75
CA LYS A 263 26.82 -6.94 -14.70
C LYS A 263 25.83 -6.27 -15.67
N PHE A 264 25.35 -5.08 -15.33
CA PHE A 264 24.41 -4.33 -16.18
C PHE A 264 24.99 -3.82 -17.50
N GLU A 265 26.31 -3.70 -17.64
CA GLU A 265 26.97 -3.28 -18.89
C GLU A 265 26.41 -4.03 -20.13
N LYS A 266 26.06 -5.31 -19.97
CA LYS A 266 25.54 -6.17 -21.04
C LYS A 266 24.03 -6.43 -20.98
N ALA A 267 23.32 -5.75 -20.07
CA ALA A 267 21.88 -5.88 -19.96
C ALA A 267 21.16 -5.17 -21.12
N GLU A 268 19.93 -5.60 -21.41
CA GLU A 268 19.10 -4.93 -22.41
C GLU A 268 18.77 -3.49 -21.96
N PRO A 269 18.62 -2.51 -22.89
CA PRO A 269 18.37 -1.10 -22.55
C PRO A 269 17.22 -0.86 -21.56
N GLU A 270 16.13 -1.62 -21.70
CA GLU A 270 14.97 -1.53 -20.81
C GLU A 270 15.30 -1.92 -19.36
N ILE A 271 16.13 -2.96 -19.18
CA ILE A 271 16.60 -3.44 -17.87
C ILE A 271 17.59 -2.44 -17.27
N GLN A 272 18.45 -1.84 -18.09
CA GLN A 272 19.37 -0.77 -17.67
C GLN A 272 18.59 0.48 -17.22
N LEU A 273 17.61 0.91 -18.01
CA LEU A 273 16.73 2.04 -17.70
C LEU A 273 15.99 1.81 -16.39
N HIS A 274 15.37 0.64 -16.22
CA HIS A 274 14.61 0.34 -15.00
C HIS A 274 15.51 0.26 -13.76
N ASN A 275 16.71 -0.31 -13.89
CA ASN A 275 17.69 -0.28 -12.80
C ASN A 275 18.08 1.16 -12.42
N ALA A 276 18.36 2.00 -13.42
CA ALA A 276 18.69 3.40 -13.18
C ALA A 276 17.55 4.14 -12.47
N GLN A 277 16.29 3.91 -12.88
CA GLN A 277 15.12 4.49 -12.21
C GLN A 277 15.04 4.08 -10.73
N LEU A 278 15.22 2.80 -10.43
CA LEU A 278 15.18 2.28 -9.06
C LEU A 278 16.33 2.82 -8.21
N LYS A 279 17.57 2.82 -8.74
CA LYS A 279 18.76 3.33 -8.03
C LYS A 279 18.66 4.83 -7.76
N THR A 280 18.24 5.62 -8.75
CA THR A 280 18.06 7.07 -8.57
C THR A 280 16.94 7.36 -7.57
N SER A 281 15.84 6.62 -7.59
CA SER A 281 14.78 6.76 -6.58
C SER A 281 15.29 6.42 -5.17
N GLY A 282 16.14 5.40 -5.05
CA GLY A 282 16.84 5.06 -3.80
C GLY A 282 17.75 6.18 -3.29
N ILE A 283 18.47 6.85 -4.18
CA ILE A 283 19.31 8.02 -3.82
C ILE A 283 18.43 9.17 -3.31
N TYR A 284 17.33 9.49 -3.99
CA TYR A 284 16.44 10.55 -3.55
C TYR A 284 15.80 10.28 -2.18
N LEU A 285 15.60 9.02 -1.79
CA LEU A 285 15.14 8.70 -0.44
C LEU A 285 16.14 9.17 0.64
N GLU A 286 17.43 9.20 0.34
CA GLU A 286 18.46 9.71 1.26
C GLU A 286 18.39 11.23 1.45
N ASP A 287 17.83 11.96 0.47
CA ASP A 287 17.56 13.40 0.59
C ASP A 287 16.30 13.68 1.43
N GLU A 288 15.37 12.72 1.51
CA GLU A 288 14.09 12.89 2.20
C GLU A 288 14.07 12.35 3.64
N PHE A 289 14.87 11.32 3.92
CA PHE A 289 14.89 10.65 5.20
C PHE A 289 16.29 10.64 5.81
N PRO A 290 16.42 10.78 7.14
CA PRO A 290 17.72 10.73 7.77
C PRO A 290 18.34 9.33 7.59
N LEU A 291 19.64 9.28 7.30
CA LEU A 291 20.38 8.01 7.14
C LEU A 291 20.21 7.09 8.34
N SER A 292 20.11 7.65 9.56
CA SER A 292 19.84 6.89 10.78
C SER A 292 18.52 6.12 10.76
N LEU A 293 17.53 6.55 9.97
CA LEU A 293 16.29 5.79 9.76
C LEU A 293 16.50 4.71 8.70
N LEU A 294 17.17 5.06 7.59
CA LEU A 294 17.35 4.17 6.44
C LEU A 294 18.27 2.97 6.74
N GLU A 295 19.25 3.16 7.63
CA GLU A 295 20.29 2.16 7.95
C GLU A 295 20.04 1.43 9.27
N LYS A 296 19.02 1.84 10.04
CA LYS A 296 18.67 1.17 11.30
C LYS A 296 18.12 -0.23 11.01
N PRO A 297 18.69 -1.29 11.62
CA PRO A 297 18.12 -2.63 11.50
C PRO A 297 16.70 -2.68 12.06
N THR A 298 15.80 -3.32 11.31
CA THR A 298 14.45 -3.67 11.75
C THR A 298 14.51 -4.83 12.75
N GLU A 299 13.36 -5.15 13.38
CA GLU A 299 13.21 -6.35 14.22
C GLU A 299 13.50 -7.67 13.49
N HIS A 300 13.59 -7.64 12.16
CA HIS A 300 13.87 -8.78 11.30
C HIS A 300 15.32 -8.84 10.81
N GLY A 301 16.19 -7.95 11.29
CA GLY A 301 17.64 -8.01 11.07
C GLY A 301 18.12 -7.41 9.75
N PHE A 302 17.25 -6.75 8.99
CA PHE A 302 17.61 -5.98 7.79
C PHE A 302 17.20 -4.51 7.93
N ASN A 303 17.85 -3.60 7.22
CA ASN A 303 17.50 -2.18 7.15
C ASN A 303 16.70 -1.85 5.85
N ILE A 304 16.24 -0.59 5.73
CA ILE A 304 15.43 -0.15 4.59
C ILE A 304 16.22 -0.23 3.28
N LYS A 305 17.51 0.16 3.28
CA LYS A 305 18.36 0.08 2.08
C LYS A 305 18.51 -1.36 1.59
N GLU A 306 18.72 -2.31 2.49
CA GLU A 306 18.81 -3.74 2.16
C GLU A 306 17.50 -4.27 1.59
N ALA A 307 16.37 -3.87 2.16
CA ALA A 307 15.05 -4.22 1.63
C ALA A 307 14.83 -3.65 0.21
N LEU A 308 15.25 -2.41 -0.05
CA LEU A 308 15.17 -1.79 -1.37
C LEU A 308 16.06 -2.49 -2.41
N GLU A 309 17.25 -2.97 -2.02
CA GLU A 309 18.12 -3.74 -2.93
C GLU A 309 17.55 -5.12 -3.28
N VAL A 310 16.90 -5.79 -2.31
CA VAL A 310 16.15 -7.02 -2.57
C VAL A 310 14.98 -6.73 -3.51
N PHE A 311 14.21 -5.67 -3.24
CA PHE A 311 13.08 -5.26 -4.08
C PHE A 311 13.54 -4.94 -5.50
N ARG A 312 14.65 -4.21 -5.67
CA ARG A 312 15.27 -3.91 -6.96
C ARG A 312 15.58 -5.20 -7.73
N THR A 313 16.24 -6.14 -7.07
CA THR A 313 16.64 -7.41 -7.67
C THR A 313 15.43 -8.25 -8.10
N LEU A 314 14.41 -8.35 -7.24
CA LEU A 314 13.18 -9.10 -7.54
C LEU A 314 12.36 -8.44 -8.66
N SER A 315 12.30 -7.12 -8.69
CA SER A 315 11.59 -6.36 -9.74
C SER A 315 12.21 -6.60 -11.11
N LEU A 316 13.54 -6.51 -11.20
CA LEU A 316 14.28 -6.77 -12.43
C LEU A 316 14.18 -8.24 -12.87
N LEU A 317 14.22 -9.17 -11.92
CA LEU A 317 14.02 -10.58 -12.20
C LEU A 317 12.60 -10.85 -12.75
N SER A 318 11.58 -10.21 -12.18
CA SER A 318 10.19 -10.30 -12.63
C SER A 318 10.03 -9.85 -14.09
N MET A 319 10.62 -8.70 -14.46
CA MET A 319 10.61 -8.21 -15.85
C MET A 319 11.20 -9.23 -16.83
N LEU A 320 12.33 -9.85 -16.47
CA LEU A 320 12.98 -10.87 -17.29
C LEU A 320 12.10 -12.12 -17.45
N TYR A 321 11.37 -12.52 -16.41
CA TYR A 321 10.42 -13.64 -16.49
C TYR A 321 9.20 -13.31 -17.35
N GLU A 322 8.65 -12.10 -17.25
CA GLU A 322 7.51 -11.66 -18.04
C GLU A 322 7.85 -11.70 -19.54
N LYS A 323 8.97 -11.09 -19.93
CA LYS A 323 9.43 -11.07 -21.33
C LYS A 323 9.64 -12.47 -21.89
N ASN A 324 10.23 -13.37 -21.10
CA ASN A 324 10.42 -14.77 -21.50
C ASN A 324 9.08 -15.51 -21.62
N THR A 325 8.09 -15.18 -20.79
CA THR A 325 6.76 -15.79 -20.82
C THR A 325 5.96 -15.29 -22.04
N GLN A 326 6.00 -13.99 -22.33
CA GLN A 326 5.39 -13.40 -23.54
C GLN A 326 5.98 -14.01 -24.82
N LYS A 327 7.31 -14.19 -24.89
CA LYS A 327 8.00 -14.89 -26.00
C LYS A 327 7.55 -16.35 -26.14
N THR A 328 7.31 -17.04 -25.03
CA THR A 328 6.92 -18.46 -25.03
C THR A 328 5.44 -18.66 -25.38
N LEU A 329 4.58 -17.71 -25.02
CA LEU A 329 3.13 -17.74 -25.29
C LEU A 329 2.74 -17.17 -26.66
N GLY A 330 3.71 -16.75 -27.48
CA GLY A 330 3.43 -16.30 -28.85
C GLY A 330 2.68 -14.97 -28.95
N PHE A 331 2.76 -14.12 -27.92
CA PHE A 331 2.26 -12.74 -28.01
C PHE A 331 3.25 -11.92 -28.84
N ILE A 332 3.20 -12.11 -30.16
CA ILE A 332 3.86 -11.27 -31.15
C ILE A 332 3.16 -9.92 -31.09
N HIS A 333 3.86 -8.86 -30.67
CA HIS A 333 3.44 -7.49 -30.96
C HIS A 333 3.20 -7.39 -32.47
N PRO A 334 2.02 -6.97 -32.95
CA PRO A 334 1.90 -6.59 -34.34
C PRO A 334 2.91 -5.46 -34.57
N GLN A 335 3.90 -5.73 -35.42
CA GLN A 335 4.82 -4.70 -35.86
C GLN A 335 4.05 -3.73 -36.75
N ASN A 336 4.00 -2.47 -36.29
CA ASN A 336 3.66 -1.22 -36.98
C ASN A 336 2.25 -1.10 -37.57
#